data_AF-A0A7J3KDV2-F1
#
_entry.id   AF-A0A7J3KDV2-F1
#
_cell.length_a   1.000
_cell.length_b   1.000
_cell.length_c   1.000
_cell.angle_alpha   90.00
_cell.angle_beta   90.00
_cell.angle_gamma   90.00
#
_symmetry.space_group_name_H-M   'P 1'
#
loop_
_entity.id
_entity.type
_entity.pdbx_description
1 polymer ?
#
loop_
_entity_poly.entity_id
_entity_poly.type
_entity_poly.pdbx_seq_one_letter_code
_entity_poly.pdbx_strand_id
1 'polypeptide(L)'
;MELKENYLNFYRTIDENAKKIAEKFLRGEKVTQSILKTIYELYLAVRSSESFKDNYFDTAYHEQVTPYLEFFIGRILYHFSKMKKLGWKIYLRRQVGKKPNRVVPDIRIEKSGKSIGVIDIKAKVGWKQQIFSEKRYKKYRKKGERLIKLIRKQIKKYKNQFGIDENKIFLLIPTLKEAHKNKHKESFKDHIRWTGKVTGLKEENIIVLSKNLKLDLDNDKILENFQPTKRFENMIKKLEKFT
;
A
#
# COMPACT_ATOMS: atom_id res chain seq x y z
N MET A 1 -18.65 -24.80 9.14
CA MET A 1 -19.58 -23.69 8.83
C MET A 1 -19.14 -22.43 9.57
N GLU A 2 -18.85 -22.53 10.86
CA GLU A 2 -18.35 -21.47 11.75
C GLU A 2 -17.06 -20.77 11.27
N LEU A 3 -16.05 -21.51 10.79
CA LEU A 3 -14.80 -20.90 10.28
C LEU A 3 -15.05 -19.92 9.13
N LYS A 4 -15.92 -20.28 8.17
CA LYS A 4 -16.27 -19.43 7.03
C LYS A 4 -17.00 -18.16 7.49
N GLU A 5 -17.87 -18.27 8.49
CA GLU A 5 -18.58 -17.13 9.06
C GLU A 5 -17.64 -16.19 9.82
N ASN A 6 -16.67 -16.72 10.57
CA ASN A 6 -15.64 -15.93 11.25
C ASN A 6 -14.79 -15.13 10.26
N TYR A 7 -14.33 -15.76 9.17
CA TYR A 7 -13.63 -15.04 8.10
C TYR A 7 -14.52 -14.00 7.43
N LEU A 8 -15.80 -14.30 7.18
CA LEU A 8 -16.74 -13.35 6.59
C LEU A 8 -16.94 -12.12 7.49
N ASN A 9 -17.10 -12.30 8.80
CA ASN A 9 -17.23 -11.24 9.78
C ASN A 9 -15.96 -10.37 9.86
N PHE A 10 -14.79 -10.97 9.75
CA PHE A 10 -13.53 -10.24 9.65
C PHE A 10 -13.50 -9.34 8.41
N TYR A 11 -13.82 -9.87 7.22
CA TYR A 11 -13.88 -9.06 5.99
C TYR A 11 -14.99 -7.99 6.02
N ARG A 12 -16.14 -8.26 6.65
CA ARG A 12 -17.20 -7.26 6.88
C ARG A 12 -16.68 -6.09 7.71
N THR A 13 -15.93 -6.36 8.78
CA THR A 13 -15.31 -5.32 9.62
C THR A 13 -14.35 -4.44 8.81
N ILE A 14 -13.50 -5.05 7.99
CA ILE A 14 -12.59 -4.30 7.09
C ILE A 14 -13.39 -3.46 6.09
N ASP A 15 -14.45 -4.02 5.52
CA ASP A 15 -15.30 -3.32 4.54
C ASP A 15 -16.04 -2.12 5.15
N GLU A 16 -16.56 -2.27 6.36
CA GLU A 16 -17.22 -1.19 7.10
C GLU A 16 -16.26 -0.05 7.43
N ASN A 17 -15.03 -0.38 7.87
CA ASN A 17 -14.00 0.63 8.10
C ASN A 17 -13.63 1.36 6.80
N ALA A 18 -13.52 0.62 5.69
CA ALA A 18 -13.28 1.20 4.38
C ALA A 18 -14.42 2.15 3.94
N LYS A 19 -15.68 1.77 4.21
CA LYS A 19 -16.87 2.58 3.93
C LYS A 19 -16.86 3.87 4.75
N LYS A 20 -16.64 3.79 6.07
CA LYS A 20 -16.57 4.95 6.97
C LYS A 20 -15.47 5.93 6.53
N ILE A 21 -14.33 5.41 6.09
CA ILE A 21 -13.23 6.22 5.55
C ILE A 21 -13.63 6.92 4.25
N ALA A 22 -14.28 6.23 3.32
CA ALA A 22 -14.77 6.83 2.08
C ALA A 22 -15.79 7.95 2.35
N GLU A 23 -16.72 7.75 3.30
CA GLU A 23 -17.70 8.75 3.72
C GLU A 23 -17.05 9.99 4.33
N LYS A 24 -16.09 9.81 5.26
CA LYS A 24 -15.28 10.90 5.82
C LYS A 24 -14.58 11.69 4.73
N PHE A 25 -13.98 10.99 3.77
CA PHE A 25 -13.26 11.65 2.69
C PHE A 25 -14.19 12.48 1.80
N LEU A 26 -15.40 11.99 1.51
CA LEU A 26 -16.41 12.73 0.75
C LEU A 26 -16.91 13.99 1.47
N ARG A 27 -16.92 13.98 2.81
CA ARG A 27 -17.18 15.19 3.63
C ARG A 27 -15.99 16.16 3.70
N GLY A 28 -14.91 15.88 2.97
CA GLY A 28 -13.71 16.72 2.94
C GLY A 28 -12.76 16.51 4.12
N GLU A 29 -13.01 15.52 4.98
CA GLU A 29 -12.14 15.20 6.11
C GLU A 29 -10.82 14.58 5.65
N LYS A 30 -9.76 14.77 6.44
CA LYS A 30 -8.49 14.04 6.25
C LYS A 30 -8.66 12.60 6.75
N VAL A 31 -8.26 11.62 5.96
CA VAL A 31 -8.52 10.20 6.26
C VAL A 31 -7.27 9.37 6.44
N THR A 32 -6.11 9.87 6.04
CA THR A 32 -4.82 9.16 6.16
C THR A 32 -4.55 8.65 7.58
N GLN A 33 -4.94 9.38 8.62
CA GLN A 33 -4.80 8.90 10.01
C GLN A 33 -5.73 7.73 10.33
N SER A 34 -6.99 7.76 9.87
CA SER A 34 -7.92 6.63 10.03
C SER A 34 -7.43 5.41 9.27
N ILE A 35 -6.87 5.61 8.07
CA ILE A 35 -6.24 4.53 7.29
C ILE A 35 -5.06 3.93 8.08
N LEU A 36 -4.14 4.75 8.59
CA LEU A 36 -3.02 4.27 9.40
C LEU A 36 -3.48 3.48 10.62
N LYS A 37 -4.52 3.96 11.33
CA LYS A 37 -5.10 3.26 12.48
C LYS A 37 -5.65 1.88 12.07
N THR A 38 -6.45 1.80 11.02
CA THR A 38 -6.98 0.51 10.55
C THR A 38 -5.87 -0.42 10.08
N ILE A 39 -4.83 0.08 9.41
CA ILE A 39 -3.68 -0.76 9.03
C ILE A 39 -2.99 -1.31 10.27
N TYR A 40 -2.77 -0.49 11.29
CA TYR A 40 -2.21 -0.94 12.56
C TYR A 40 -3.08 -2.03 13.22
N GLU A 41 -4.41 -1.85 13.25
CA GLU A 41 -5.35 -2.87 13.76
C GLU A 41 -5.26 -4.18 12.97
N LEU A 42 -5.06 -4.12 11.64
CA LEU A 42 -4.80 -5.31 10.82
C LEU A 42 -3.50 -6.00 11.22
N TYR A 43 -2.43 -5.26 11.52
CA TYR A 43 -1.17 -5.85 12.00
C TYR A 43 -1.32 -6.54 13.35
N LEU A 44 -2.11 -5.98 14.27
CA LEU A 44 -2.42 -6.63 15.53
C LEU A 44 -3.21 -7.92 15.33
N ALA A 45 -4.24 -7.89 14.47
CA ALA A 45 -5.09 -9.04 14.22
C ALA A 45 -4.31 -10.26 13.68
N VAL A 46 -3.36 -10.03 12.75
CA VAL A 46 -2.53 -11.10 12.16
C VAL A 46 -1.39 -11.59 13.05
N ARG A 47 -1.16 -10.93 14.19
CA ARG A 47 -0.19 -11.35 15.23
C ARG A 47 -0.86 -12.06 16.40
N SER A 48 -2.12 -12.43 16.28
CA SER A 48 -2.86 -13.16 17.30
C SER A 48 -2.17 -14.47 17.74
N SER A 49 -1.37 -15.08 16.87
CA SER A 49 -0.52 -16.24 17.20
C SER A 49 0.49 -15.97 18.32
N GLU A 50 0.96 -14.74 18.48
CA GLU A 50 1.92 -14.39 19.54
C GLU A 50 1.28 -14.38 20.93
N SER A 51 -0.04 -14.20 21.01
CA SER A 51 -0.78 -14.28 22.27
C SER A 51 -0.82 -15.69 22.87
N PHE A 52 -0.37 -16.70 22.13
CA PHE A 52 -0.29 -18.10 22.58
C PHE A 52 1.10 -18.51 23.02
N LYS A 53 2.09 -17.60 23.03
CA LYS A 53 3.44 -17.91 23.51
C LYS A 53 3.44 -18.13 25.03
N ASP A 54 4.20 -19.13 25.47
CA ASP A 54 4.46 -19.41 26.87
C ASP A 54 5.86 -20.02 27.08
N ASN A 55 6.11 -20.61 28.26
CA ASN A 55 7.41 -21.21 28.58
C ASN A 55 7.76 -22.46 27.74
N TYR A 56 6.77 -23.05 27.07
CA TYR A 56 6.88 -24.31 26.32
C TYR A 56 6.61 -24.15 24.82
N PHE A 57 5.93 -23.07 24.43
CA PHE A 57 5.62 -22.75 23.05
C PHE A 57 6.10 -21.34 22.68
N ASP A 58 6.99 -21.26 21.70
CA ASP A 58 7.41 -20.01 21.06
C ASP A 58 7.14 -20.06 19.55
N THR A 59 6.82 -18.90 18.98
CA THR A 59 6.51 -18.76 17.55
C THR A 59 7.08 -17.49 16.95
N ALA A 60 7.70 -17.61 15.78
CA ALA A 60 8.03 -16.48 14.91
C ALA A 60 7.07 -16.37 13.72
N TYR A 61 5.95 -17.11 13.76
CA TYR A 61 4.97 -17.12 12.69
C TYR A 61 4.15 -15.83 12.70
N HIS A 62 4.20 -15.11 11.58
CA HIS A 62 3.39 -13.93 11.34
C HIS A 62 2.53 -14.15 10.10
N GLU A 63 1.21 -14.07 10.26
CA GLU A 63 0.31 -14.12 9.11
C GLU A 63 0.55 -12.92 8.18
N GLN A 64 0.33 -13.13 6.88
CA GLN A 64 0.56 -12.08 5.90
C GLN A 64 -0.58 -11.06 5.93
N VAL A 65 -0.30 -9.84 6.39
CA VAL A 65 -1.27 -8.72 6.37
C VAL A 65 -1.61 -8.22 4.96
N THR A 66 -0.79 -8.54 3.97
CA THR A 66 -0.84 -7.92 2.63
C THR A 66 -2.20 -8.11 1.94
N PRO A 67 -2.82 -9.31 1.91
CA PRO A 67 -4.13 -9.49 1.29
C PRO A 67 -5.23 -8.64 1.95
N TYR A 68 -5.21 -8.51 3.28
CA TYR A 68 -6.17 -7.69 4.02
C TYR A 68 -5.99 -6.20 3.75
N LEU A 69 -4.74 -5.75 3.65
CA LEU A 69 -4.41 -4.38 3.25
C LEU A 69 -4.86 -4.08 1.81
N GLU A 70 -4.59 -4.98 0.87
CA GLU A 70 -5.03 -4.86 -0.53
C GLU A 70 -6.56 -4.77 -0.62
N PHE A 71 -7.27 -5.66 0.10
CA PHE A 71 -8.72 -5.63 0.20
C PHE A 71 -9.21 -4.30 0.78
N PHE A 72 -8.67 -3.87 1.92
CA PHE A 72 -9.04 -2.62 2.59
C PHE A 72 -8.90 -1.40 1.68
N ILE A 73 -7.73 -1.21 1.05
CA ILE A 73 -7.51 -0.09 0.13
C ILE A 73 -8.44 -0.18 -1.08
N GLY A 74 -8.63 -1.37 -1.65
CA GLY A 74 -9.56 -1.59 -2.76
C GLY A 74 -11.00 -1.23 -2.40
N ARG A 75 -11.43 -1.55 -1.17
CA ARG A 75 -12.78 -1.25 -0.68
C ARG A 75 -12.98 0.25 -0.41
N ILE A 76 -11.96 0.98 0.05
CA ILE A 76 -12.04 2.45 0.15
C ILE A 76 -12.34 3.05 -1.23
N LEU A 77 -11.59 2.62 -2.26
CA LEU A 77 -11.76 3.09 -3.63
C LEU A 77 -13.14 2.72 -4.21
N TYR A 78 -13.61 1.50 -3.93
CA TYR A 78 -14.93 1.04 -4.33
C TYR A 78 -16.05 1.90 -3.74
N HIS A 79 -16.05 2.08 -2.41
CA HIS A 79 -17.10 2.85 -1.72
C HIS A 79 -17.07 4.31 -2.16
N PHE A 80 -15.89 4.91 -2.25
CA PHE A 80 -15.71 6.26 -2.75
C PHE A 80 -16.29 6.43 -4.16
N SER A 81 -15.91 5.56 -5.10
CA SER A 81 -16.44 5.56 -6.47
C SER A 81 -17.96 5.37 -6.50
N LYS A 82 -18.48 4.43 -5.72
CA LYS A 82 -19.92 4.11 -5.68
C LYS A 82 -20.73 5.31 -5.19
N MET A 83 -20.33 5.91 -4.07
CA MET A 83 -21.01 7.06 -3.49
C MET A 83 -20.96 8.30 -4.39
N LYS A 84 -19.83 8.52 -5.07
CA LYS A 84 -19.66 9.63 -6.02
C LYS A 84 -20.13 9.30 -7.45
N LYS A 85 -20.71 8.10 -7.68
CA LYS A 85 -21.18 7.63 -8.99
C LYS A 85 -20.12 7.70 -10.10
N LEU A 86 -18.85 7.50 -9.78
CA LEU A 86 -17.74 7.59 -10.74
C LEU A 86 -17.69 6.42 -11.73
N GLY A 87 -18.41 5.33 -11.46
CA GLY A 87 -18.42 4.15 -12.35
C GLY A 87 -17.08 3.42 -12.42
N TRP A 88 -16.22 3.57 -11.41
CA TRP A 88 -14.99 2.77 -11.35
C TRP A 88 -15.28 1.32 -11.03
N LYS A 89 -14.61 0.43 -11.75
CA LYS A 89 -14.53 -0.99 -11.45
C LYS A 89 -13.16 -1.30 -10.84
N ILE A 90 -13.17 -1.81 -9.62
CA ILE A 90 -11.96 -2.12 -8.84
C ILE A 90 -11.66 -3.61 -8.98
N TYR A 91 -10.47 -3.95 -9.45
CA TYR A 91 -9.99 -5.32 -9.53
C TYR A 91 -8.86 -5.53 -8.53
N LEU A 92 -9.05 -6.50 -7.63
CA LEU A 92 -8.03 -6.94 -6.69
C LEU A 92 -7.34 -8.19 -7.24
N ARG A 93 -6.01 -8.14 -7.40
CA ARG A 93 -5.16 -9.28 -7.81
C ARG A 93 -5.68 -10.06 -9.03
N ARG A 94 -6.43 -9.39 -9.92
CA ARG A 94 -7.01 -10.02 -11.12
C ARG A 94 -5.95 -10.16 -12.19
N GLN A 95 -5.72 -11.39 -12.64
CA GLN A 95 -4.75 -11.67 -13.69
C GLN A 95 -5.25 -11.16 -15.04
N VAL A 96 -4.36 -10.53 -15.81
CA VAL A 96 -4.64 -10.05 -17.16
C VAL A 96 -3.52 -10.49 -18.11
N GLY A 97 -3.91 -10.91 -19.31
CA GLY A 97 -3.00 -11.43 -20.33
C GLY A 97 -2.61 -12.90 -20.14
N LYS A 98 -1.92 -13.46 -21.13
CA LYS A 98 -1.41 -14.84 -21.13
C LYS A 98 0.08 -14.86 -20.78
N LYS A 99 0.60 -16.02 -20.32
CA LYS A 99 2.04 -16.19 -20.10
C LYS A 99 2.80 -16.00 -21.44
N PRO A 100 4.03 -15.44 -21.43
CA PRO A 100 4.83 -14.97 -20.29
C PRO A 100 4.51 -13.52 -19.85
N ASN A 101 3.60 -12.84 -20.55
CA ASN A 101 3.28 -11.43 -20.36
C ASN A 101 2.20 -11.16 -19.30
N ARG A 102 1.71 -12.20 -18.64
CA ARG A 102 0.70 -12.11 -17.57
C ARG A 102 1.12 -11.07 -16.52
N VAL A 103 0.14 -10.25 -16.15
CA VAL A 103 0.28 -9.19 -15.15
C VAL A 103 -0.78 -9.39 -14.08
N VAL A 104 -0.38 -9.22 -12.82
CA VAL A 104 -1.26 -9.31 -11.65
C VAL A 104 -1.00 -8.07 -10.78
N PRO A 105 -1.69 -6.95 -11.03
CA PRO A 105 -1.57 -5.76 -10.19
C PRO A 105 -2.21 -6.02 -8.82
N ASP A 106 -1.74 -5.33 -7.79
CA ASP A 106 -2.34 -5.44 -6.46
C ASP A 106 -3.77 -4.87 -6.51
N ILE A 107 -3.92 -3.65 -7.05
CA ILE A 107 -5.20 -3.04 -7.39
C ILE A 107 -5.13 -2.45 -8.81
N ARG A 108 -6.15 -2.74 -9.63
CA ARG A 108 -6.38 -2.08 -10.93
C ARG A 108 -7.76 -1.42 -10.94
N ILE A 109 -7.81 -0.20 -11.46
CA ILE A 109 -9.01 0.63 -11.51
C ILE A 109 -9.36 0.84 -12.98
N GLU A 110 -10.56 0.46 -13.38
CA GLU A 110 -11.09 0.69 -14.73
C GLU A 110 -12.29 1.64 -14.71
N LYS A 111 -12.45 2.40 -15.79
CA LYS A 111 -13.66 3.17 -16.11
C LYS A 111 -13.97 2.97 -17.59
N SER A 112 -15.23 2.65 -17.90
CA SER A 112 -15.71 2.47 -19.28
C SER A 112 -14.80 1.54 -20.12
N GLY A 113 -14.35 0.42 -19.53
CA GLY A 113 -13.48 -0.57 -20.19
C GLY A 113 -12.00 -0.18 -20.31
N LYS A 114 -11.59 1.02 -19.87
CA LYS A 114 -10.20 1.48 -19.91
C LYS A 114 -9.59 1.51 -18.51
N SER A 115 -8.33 1.10 -18.38
CA SER A 115 -7.60 1.24 -17.12
C SER A 115 -7.26 2.71 -16.86
N ILE A 116 -7.61 3.21 -15.68
CA ILE A 116 -7.35 4.59 -15.27
C ILE A 116 -6.31 4.67 -14.15
N GLY A 117 -6.01 3.54 -13.49
CA GLY A 117 -4.99 3.49 -12.45
C GLY A 117 -4.59 2.07 -12.04
N VAL A 118 -3.35 1.96 -11.57
CA VAL A 118 -2.81 0.78 -10.89
C VAL A 118 -2.15 1.21 -9.59
N ILE A 119 -2.41 0.49 -8.51
CA ILE A 119 -1.75 0.71 -7.22
C ILE A 119 -0.99 -0.56 -6.86
N ASP A 120 0.32 -0.45 -6.71
CA ASP A 120 1.17 -1.46 -6.10
C ASP A 120 1.29 -1.19 -4.61
N ILE A 121 0.99 -2.18 -3.79
CA ILE A 121 1.01 -2.07 -2.33
C ILE A 121 2.24 -2.80 -1.79
N LYS A 122 2.93 -2.18 -0.84
CA LYS A 122 4.03 -2.79 -0.09
C LYS A 122 3.73 -2.59 1.39
N ALA A 123 3.06 -3.57 2.00
CA ALA A 123 2.70 -3.54 3.42
C ALA A 123 3.93 -3.27 4.29
N LYS A 124 5.02 -3.98 3.98
CA LYS A 124 6.38 -3.74 4.48
C LYS A 124 7.35 -3.63 3.31
N VAL A 125 8.39 -2.83 3.47
CA VAL A 125 9.49 -2.71 2.51
C VAL A 125 10.64 -3.70 2.77
N GLY A 126 10.55 -4.49 3.85
CA GLY A 126 11.09 -5.85 4.03
C GLY A 126 12.47 -6.09 3.43
N TRP A 127 12.67 -7.08 2.58
CA TRP A 127 13.97 -7.30 1.91
C TRP A 127 14.30 -6.27 0.80
N LYS A 128 13.36 -5.37 0.49
CA LYS A 128 13.46 -4.32 -0.55
C LYS A 128 13.86 -2.95 0.01
N GLN A 129 14.20 -2.82 1.30
CA GLN A 129 14.58 -1.52 1.94
C GLN A 129 15.64 -0.73 1.16
N GLN A 130 16.50 -1.44 0.44
CA GLN A 130 17.63 -0.89 -0.34
C GLN A 130 17.21 0.04 -1.47
N ILE A 131 16.00 -0.11 -2.04
CA ILE A 131 15.52 0.78 -3.11
C ILE A 131 14.75 1.99 -2.55
N PHE A 132 14.43 1.98 -1.26
CA PHE A 132 13.72 3.06 -0.59
C PHE A 132 14.63 3.99 0.20
N SER A 133 15.95 3.75 0.21
CA SER A 133 16.98 4.60 0.83
C SER A 133 18.23 4.59 -0.04
N GLU A 134 18.76 5.78 -0.36
CA GLU A 134 19.97 5.91 -1.16
C GLU A 134 21.18 5.37 -0.40
N LYS A 135 21.26 5.64 0.90
CA LYS A 135 22.35 5.14 1.74
C LYS A 135 22.37 3.62 1.79
N ARG A 136 21.20 2.98 1.85
CA ARG A 136 21.10 1.51 1.81
C ARG A 136 21.41 0.95 0.43
N TYR A 137 20.97 1.63 -0.63
CA TYR A 137 21.37 1.28 -1.99
C TYR A 137 22.89 1.26 -2.13
N LYS A 138 23.58 2.33 -1.70
CA LYS A 138 25.04 2.44 -1.77
C LYS A 138 25.74 1.28 -1.04
N LYS A 139 25.25 0.90 0.14
CA LYS A 139 25.79 -0.24 0.89
C LYS A 139 25.54 -1.60 0.21
N TYR A 140 24.44 -1.75 -0.53
CA TYR A 140 24.00 -3.04 -1.09
C TYR A 140 23.75 -2.98 -2.60
N ARG A 141 24.63 -2.28 -3.32
CA ARG A 141 24.42 -1.86 -4.72
C ARG A 141 23.98 -2.98 -5.65
N LYS A 142 24.67 -4.13 -5.65
CA LYS A 142 24.36 -5.27 -6.54
C LYS A 142 22.93 -5.80 -6.34
N LYS A 143 22.47 -5.92 -5.09
CA LYS A 143 21.09 -6.34 -4.78
C LYS A 143 20.10 -5.22 -5.13
N GLY A 144 20.44 -3.97 -4.82
CA GLY A 144 19.67 -2.78 -5.21
C GLY A 144 19.41 -2.71 -6.72
N GLU A 145 20.44 -2.83 -7.56
CA GLU A 145 20.32 -2.78 -9.02
C GLU A 145 19.39 -3.87 -9.57
N ARG A 146 19.46 -5.10 -9.02
CA ARG A 146 18.54 -6.19 -9.39
C ARG A 146 17.09 -5.84 -9.04
N LEU A 147 16.84 -5.30 -7.85
CA LEU A 147 15.49 -4.88 -7.42
C LEU A 147 14.94 -3.75 -8.30
N ILE A 148 15.77 -2.77 -8.63
CA ILE A 148 15.42 -1.67 -9.52
C ILE A 148 15.00 -2.19 -10.90
N LYS A 149 15.78 -3.12 -11.48
CA LYS A 149 15.43 -3.77 -12.75
C LYS A 149 14.07 -4.48 -12.68
N LEU A 150 13.79 -5.20 -11.59
CA LEU A 150 12.52 -5.90 -11.41
C LEU A 150 11.33 -4.94 -11.33
N ILE A 151 11.44 -3.86 -10.57
CA ILE A 151 10.35 -2.88 -10.44
C ILE A 151 10.11 -2.12 -11.73
N ARG A 152 11.18 -1.66 -12.40
CA ARG A 152 11.03 -0.99 -13.70
C ARG A 152 10.42 -1.91 -14.74
N LYS A 153 10.77 -3.21 -14.73
CA LYS A 153 10.13 -4.23 -15.57
C LYS A 153 8.64 -4.37 -15.26
N GLN A 154 8.26 -4.36 -13.98
CA GLN A 154 6.85 -4.43 -13.58
C GLN A 154 6.06 -3.18 -14.01
N ILE A 155 6.62 -1.98 -13.81
CA ILE A 155 6.01 -0.73 -14.28
C ILE A 155 5.84 -0.75 -15.80
N LYS A 156 6.86 -1.18 -16.55
CA LYS A 156 6.75 -1.35 -18.01
C LYS A 156 5.65 -2.33 -18.40
N LYS A 157 5.47 -3.43 -17.67
CA LYS A 157 4.37 -4.37 -17.89
C LYS A 157 3.01 -3.71 -17.69
N TYR A 158 2.83 -2.90 -16.65
CA TYR A 158 1.58 -2.14 -16.45
C TYR A 158 1.31 -1.19 -17.61
N LYS A 159 2.31 -0.41 -18.02
CA LYS A 159 2.18 0.52 -19.15
C LYS A 159 1.71 -0.21 -20.42
N ASN A 160 2.40 -1.31 -20.75
CA ASN A 160 2.12 -2.06 -21.97
C ASN A 160 0.78 -2.82 -21.93
N GLN A 161 0.47 -3.49 -20.81
CA GLN A 161 -0.72 -4.35 -20.71
C GLN A 161 -2.02 -3.56 -20.51
N PHE A 162 -1.94 -2.39 -19.89
CA PHE A 162 -3.12 -1.59 -19.52
C PHE A 162 -3.25 -0.28 -20.29
N GLY A 163 -2.28 0.06 -21.15
CA GLY A 163 -2.31 1.30 -21.93
C GLY A 163 -2.28 2.56 -21.07
N ILE A 164 -1.55 2.53 -19.95
CA ILE A 164 -1.42 3.65 -19.01
C ILE A 164 0.02 4.18 -18.98
N ASP A 165 0.20 5.41 -18.52
CA ASP A 165 1.51 5.99 -18.28
C ASP A 165 1.91 5.90 -16.79
N GLU A 166 3.11 6.37 -16.45
CA GLU A 166 3.59 6.43 -15.07
C GLU A 166 2.77 7.37 -14.18
N ASN A 167 1.98 8.30 -14.73
CA ASN A 167 1.11 9.19 -13.96
C ASN A 167 -0.08 8.45 -13.34
N LYS A 168 -0.44 7.31 -13.90
CA LYS A 168 -1.54 6.44 -13.47
C LYS A 168 -1.07 5.23 -12.66
N ILE A 169 0.22 5.11 -12.39
CA ILE A 169 0.79 4.02 -11.58
C ILE A 169 1.23 4.60 -10.24
N PHE A 170 0.73 4.00 -9.16
CA PHE A 170 0.96 4.44 -7.79
C PHE A 170 1.67 3.34 -6.98
N LEU A 171 2.52 3.76 -6.05
CA LEU A 171 3.19 2.87 -5.11
C LEU A 171 2.81 3.26 -3.69
N LEU A 172 2.04 2.41 -3.01
CA LEU A 172 1.60 2.62 -1.64
C LEU A 172 2.50 1.87 -0.66
N ILE A 173 3.07 2.62 0.27
CA ILE A 173 3.93 2.14 1.35
C ILE A 173 3.42 2.77 2.65
N PRO A 174 2.78 2.04 3.57
CA PRO A 174 2.19 2.65 4.76
C PRO A 174 3.19 3.49 5.57
N THR A 175 4.37 2.93 5.85
CA THR A 175 5.45 3.62 6.59
C THR A 175 6.83 3.30 6.01
N LEU A 176 7.80 4.17 6.30
CA LEU A 176 9.20 4.03 5.84
C LEU A 176 10.14 3.45 6.92
N LYS A 177 9.61 2.92 8.02
CA LYS A 177 10.39 2.42 9.17
C LYS A 177 11.51 1.48 8.77
N GLU A 178 11.21 0.48 7.95
CA GLU A 178 12.22 -0.50 7.54
C GLU A 178 13.24 0.08 6.54
N ALA A 179 12.85 1.09 5.75
CA ALA A 179 13.76 1.81 4.86
C ALA A 179 14.74 2.69 5.64
N HIS A 180 14.27 3.33 6.71
CA HIS A 180 15.02 4.27 7.52
C HIS A 180 15.76 3.58 8.67
N LYS A 181 17.09 3.72 8.72
CA LYS A 181 17.86 3.36 9.93
C LYS A 181 18.18 4.63 10.71
N ASN A 182 18.01 4.60 12.04
CA ASN A 182 18.22 5.75 12.94
C ASN A 182 19.57 6.48 12.74
N LYS A 183 20.62 5.77 12.29
CA LYS A 183 21.94 6.36 12.00
C LYS A 183 22.03 7.17 10.71
N HIS A 184 20.98 7.18 9.89
CA HIS A 184 20.95 7.86 8.61
C HIS A 184 20.12 9.14 8.73
N LYS A 185 20.76 10.29 8.48
CA LYS A 185 20.10 11.62 8.45
C LYS A 185 19.19 11.86 7.22
N GLU A 186 18.70 10.81 6.55
CA GLU A 186 17.80 10.96 5.39
C GLU A 186 16.44 11.47 5.86
N SER A 187 15.93 12.52 5.20
CA SER A 187 14.60 13.07 5.48
C SER A 187 13.50 12.30 4.75
N PHE A 188 12.24 12.52 5.12
CA PHE A 188 11.10 12.00 4.37
C PHE A 188 11.17 12.36 2.89
N LYS A 189 11.54 13.60 2.56
CA LYS A 189 11.67 14.07 1.18
C LYS A 189 12.77 13.32 0.43
N ASP A 190 13.88 13.00 1.08
CA ASP A 190 14.97 12.23 0.46
C ASP A 190 14.51 10.82 0.07
N HIS A 191 13.78 10.15 0.96
CA HIS A 191 13.21 8.83 0.69
C HIS A 191 12.24 8.85 -0.50
N ILE A 192 11.35 9.85 -0.58
CA ILE A 192 10.41 10.00 -1.70
C ILE A 192 11.15 10.27 -3.01
N ARG A 193 12.06 11.25 -3.03
CA ARG A 193 12.85 11.62 -4.21
C ARG A 193 13.68 10.44 -4.73
N TRP A 194 14.37 9.74 -3.84
CA TRP A 194 15.15 8.56 -4.18
C TRP A 194 14.26 7.45 -4.75
N THR A 195 13.14 7.17 -4.10
CA THR A 195 12.17 6.16 -4.57
C THR A 195 11.64 6.52 -5.96
N GLY A 196 11.34 7.79 -6.22
CA GLY A 196 10.91 8.27 -7.54
C GLY A 196 11.99 8.02 -8.60
N LYS A 197 13.22 8.42 -8.32
CA LYS A 197 14.38 8.21 -9.20
C LYS A 197 14.57 6.73 -9.56
N VAL A 198 14.51 5.82 -8.58
CA VAL A 198 14.82 4.40 -8.85
C VAL A 198 13.65 3.67 -9.50
N THR A 199 12.41 3.98 -9.13
CA THR A 199 11.22 3.35 -9.72
C THR A 199 10.87 3.92 -11.09
N GLY A 200 11.19 5.19 -11.34
CA GLY A 200 10.74 5.95 -12.50
C GLY A 200 9.32 6.51 -12.34
N LEU A 201 8.74 6.41 -11.14
CA LEU A 201 7.46 7.03 -10.82
C LEU A 201 7.68 8.49 -10.41
N LYS A 202 6.68 9.34 -10.68
CA LYS A 202 6.68 10.70 -10.15
C LYS A 202 6.53 10.69 -8.64
N GLU A 203 7.13 11.68 -7.97
CA GLU A 203 7.13 11.75 -6.51
C GLU A 203 5.72 11.76 -5.92
N GLU A 204 4.76 12.44 -6.55
CA GLU A 204 3.37 12.48 -6.10
C GLU A 204 2.64 11.13 -6.20
N ASN A 205 3.17 10.18 -6.99
CA ASN A 205 2.62 8.83 -7.13
C ASN A 205 3.19 7.83 -6.11
N ILE A 206 4.12 8.27 -5.26
CA ILE A 206 4.62 7.50 -4.12
C ILE A 206 3.79 7.90 -2.90
N ILE A 207 2.98 6.95 -2.45
CA ILE A 207 1.96 7.15 -1.42
C ILE A 207 2.48 6.59 -0.11
N VAL A 208 3.03 7.48 0.71
CA VAL A 208 3.43 7.18 2.08
C VAL A 208 2.45 7.82 3.05
N LEU A 209 1.93 7.07 4.01
CA LEU A 209 0.85 7.54 4.87
C LEU A 209 1.36 8.39 6.05
N SER A 210 2.61 8.20 6.49
CA SER A 210 3.21 9.00 7.57
C SER A 210 4.56 9.61 7.19
N LYS A 211 4.81 10.85 7.62
CA LYS A 211 6.14 11.48 7.55
C LYS A 211 7.10 10.95 8.63
N ASN A 212 6.57 10.38 9.70
CA ASN A 212 7.38 9.84 10.79
C ASN A 212 8.12 8.58 10.30
N LEU A 213 9.41 8.73 10.03
CA LEU A 213 10.27 7.66 9.53
C LEU A 213 10.52 6.55 10.56
N LYS A 214 10.17 6.78 11.83
CA LYS A 214 10.32 5.81 12.91
C LYS A 214 9.02 5.07 13.23
N LEU A 215 7.93 5.38 12.52
CA LEU A 215 6.61 4.80 12.74
C LEU A 215 6.57 3.32 12.34
N ASP A 216 6.51 2.45 13.33
CA ASP A 216 6.61 1.02 13.17
C ASP A 216 5.29 0.34 13.46
N LEU A 217 4.52 -0.06 12.43
CA LEU A 217 3.16 -0.60 12.57
C LEU A 217 3.04 -1.90 13.38
N ASP A 218 4.15 -2.46 13.83
CA ASP A 218 4.18 -3.62 14.73
C ASP A 218 4.20 -3.23 16.22
N ASN A 219 4.16 -1.95 16.59
CA ASN A 219 4.31 -1.51 17.99
C ASN A 219 3.02 -0.93 18.60
N ASP A 220 2.77 -1.28 19.85
CA ASP A 220 1.48 -1.04 20.48
C ASP A 220 1.23 0.45 20.83
N LYS A 221 2.30 1.26 20.84
CA LYS A 221 2.31 2.68 21.28
C LYS A 221 2.37 3.69 20.13
N ILE A 222 1.54 3.49 19.11
CA ILE A 222 1.71 4.15 17.81
C ILE A 222 0.83 5.37 17.55
N LEU A 223 -0.38 5.42 18.12
CA LEU A 223 -1.39 6.39 17.69
C LEU A 223 -0.94 7.85 17.89
N GLU A 224 -0.16 8.12 18.94
CA GLU A 224 0.40 9.44 19.26
C GLU A 224 1.53 9.87 18.29
N ASN A 225 2.12 8.91 17.58
CA ASN A 225 3.27 9.11 16.70
C ASN A 225 2.90 9.27 15.23
N PHE A 226 1.61 9.28 14.90
CA PHE A 226 1.13 9.51 13.54
C PHE A 226 1.42 10.93 13.08
N GLN A 227 2.21 11.04 12.01
CA GLN A 227 2.42 12.29 11.27
C GLN A 227 1.83 12.15 9.87
N PRO A 228 0.49 12.15 9.73
CA PRO A 228 -0.17 11.78 8.49
C PRO A 228 0.23 12.69 7.32
N THR A 229 0.40 12.11 6.14
CA THR A 229 0.54 12.88 4.89
C THR A 229 -0.84 13.17 4.29
N LYS A 230 -0.86 13.88 3.15
CA LYS A 230 -2.05 14.03 2.29
C LYS A 230 -1.96 13.20 1.00
N ARG A 231 -0.98 12.29 0.91
CA ARG A 231 -0.62 11.63 -0.36
C ARG A 231 -1.71 10.66 -0.81
N PHE A 232 -2.38 9.98 0.12
CA PHE A 232 -3.49 9.08 -0.22
C PHE A 232 -4.70 9.84 -0.76
N GLU A 233 -5.10 10.93 -0.09
CA GLU A 233 -6.19 11.79 -0.56
C GLU A 233 -5.86 12.39 -1.93
N ASN A 234 -4.62 12.85 -2.12
CA ASN A 234 -4.16 13.38 -3.40
C ASN A 234 -4.16 12.32 -4.52
N MET A 235 -3.85 11.07 -4.21
CA MET A 235 -3.94 9.95 -5.16
C MET A 235 -5.39 9.78 -5.64
N ILE A 236 -6.36 9.71 -4.73
CA ILE A 236 -7.77 9.56 -5.11
C ILE A 236 -8.23 10.76 -5.96
N LYS A 237 -7.92 11.99 -5.53
CA LYS A 237 -8.21 13.20 -6.33
C LYS A 237 -7.56 13.19 -7.70
N LYS A 238 -6.37 12.61 -7.83
CA LYS A 238 -5.69 12.44 -9.13
C LYS A 238 -6.40 11.40 -9.99
N LEU A 239 -6.82 10.28 -9.42
CA LEU A 239 -7.61 9.24 -10.11
C LEU A 239 -8.96 9.77 -10.59
N GLU A 240 -9.62 10.63 -9.83
CA GLU A 240 -10.87 11.30 -10.23
C GLU A 240 -10.72 12.09 -11.53
N LYS A 241 -9.57 12.74 -11.75
CA LYS A 241 -9.30 13.49 -12.98
C LYS A 241 -9.15 12.61 -14.23
N PHE A 242 -9.04 11.30 -14.06
CA PHE A 242 -8.98 10.33 -15.16
C PHE A 242 -10.34 9.65 -15.44
N THR A 243 -11.40 10.07 -14.73
CA THR A 243 -12.77 9.55 -14.89
C THR A 243 -13.51 10.31 -15.97
#